data_AF-A0A2R6IFJ1-F1
#
_entry.id   AF-A0A2R6IFJ1-F1
#
_cell.length_a   1.000
_cell.length_b   1.000
_cell.length_c   1.000
_cell.angle_alpha   90.00
_cell.angle_beta   90.00
_cell.angle_gamma   90.00
#
_symmetry.space_group_name_H-M   'P 1'
#
loop_
_entity.id
_entity.type
_entity.pdbx_description
1 polymer ?
#
loop_
_entity_poly.entity_id
_entity_poly.type
_entity_poly.pdbx_seq_one_letter_code
_entity_poly.pdbx_strand_id
1 'polypeptide(L)'
;MALAIAHFAVGVGATALLIALIAPRFRFQRTALFLGGLWALLPDLHYGFPGATIPDALAAVHNTPRADLFFLHHRLDALSAGDSPEFAASVVAIAFCAVLASEVLGYLQPIAVRAARERLRDGTDGALGQQ
;
A
#
# COMPACT_ATOMS: atom_id res chain seq x y z
N MET A 1 13.59 15.21 5.33
CA MET A 1 12.13 15.41 5.46
C MET A 1 11.38 14.93 4.22
N ALA A 2 11.87 15.23 3.00
CA ALA A 2 11.30 14.71 1.76
C ALA A 2 11.35 13.16 1.71
N LEU A 3 12.41 12.54 2.23
CA LEU A 3 12.57 11.08 2.27
C LEU A 3 11.49 10.39 3.14
N ALA A 4 11.17 10.95 4.31
CA ALA A 4 10.09 10.43 5.15
C ALA A 4 8.72 10.49 4.45
N ILE A 5 8.47 11.58 3.69
CA ILE A 5 7.26 11.67 2.85
C ILE A 5 7.26 10.57 1.78
N ALA A 6 8.41 10.29 1.16
CA ALA A 6 8.55 9.21 0.20
C ALA A 6 8.27 7.83 0.83
N HIS A 7 8.84 7.52 2.01
CA HIS A 7 8.55 6.28 2.73
C HIS A 7 7.08 6.13 3.07
N PHE A 8 6.46 7.17 3.64
CA PHE A 8 5.03 7.16 3.92
C PHE A 8 4.20 6.89 2.66
N ALA A 9 4.52 7.56 1.55
CA ALA A 9 3.83 7.38 0.29
C ALA A 9 3.99 5.95 -0.28
N VAL A 10 5.19 5.36 -0.20
CA VAL A 10 5.38 3.94 -0.59
C VAL A 10 4.54 3.02 0.28
N GLY A 11 4.52 3.22 1.60
CA GLY A 11 3.71 2.42 2.51
C GLY A 11 2.22 2.49 2.20
N VAL A 12 1.70 3.69 1.92
CA VAL A 12 0.32 3.91 1.47
C VAL A 12 0.05 3.19 0.15
N GLY A 13 0.87 3.42 -0.88
CA GLY A 13 0.68 2.86 -2.22
C GLY A 13 0.76 1.33 -2.22
N ALA A 14 1.75 0.76 -1.55
CA ALA A 14 1.91 -0.69 -1.44
C ALA A 14 0.74 -1.33 -0.68
N THR A 15 0.26 -0.71 0.39
CA THR A 15 -0.90 -1.18 1.13
C THR A 15 -2.19 -1.10 0.30
N ALA A 16 -2.35 -0.05 -0.52
CA ALA A 16 -3.48 0.07 -1.44
C ALA A 16 -3.52 -1.09 -2.44
N LEU A 17 -2.37 -1.43 -3.04
CA LEU A 17 -2.26 -2.56 -3.95
C LEU A 17 -2.53 -3.89 -3.24
N LEU A 18 -1.96 -4.10 -2.05
CA LEU A 18 -2.21 -5.31 -1.26
C LEU A 18 -3.70 -5.49 -0.93
N ILE A 19 -4.38 -4.42 -0.52
CA ILE A 19 -5.82 -4.45 -0.25
C ILE A 19 -6.60 -4.77 -1.53
N ALA A 20 -6.30 -4.10 -2.65
CA ALA A 20 -6.99 -4.34 -3.92
C ALA A 20 -6.86 -5.80 -4.40
N LEU A 21 -5.68 -6.40 -4.22
CA LEU A 21 -5.37 -7.73 -4.73
C LEU A 21 -5.83 -8.85 -3.77
N ILE A 22 -5.65 -8.66 -2.46
CA ILE A 22 -5.81 -9.75 -1.48
C ILE A 22 -7.13 -9.60 -0.71
N ALA A 23 -7.51 -8.38 -0.35
CA ALA A 23 -8.67 -8.12 0.52
C ALA A 23 -9.55 -6.97 0.00
N PRO A 24 -10.07 -7.04 -1.24
CA PRO A 24 -10.78 -5.92 -1.87
C PRO A 24 -12.08 -5.53 -1.16
N ARG A 25 -12.61 -6.41 -0.31
CA ARG A 25 -13.81 -6.17 0.51
C ARG A 25 -13.50 -5.73 1.95
N PHE A 26 -12.24 -5.44 2.25
CA PHE A 26 -11.84 -4.96 3.58
C PHE A 26 -12.56 -3.65 3.91
N ARG A 27 -13.15 -3.54 5.10
CA ARG A 27 -14.02 -2.39 5.45
C ARG A 27 -13.25 -1.13 5.84
N PHE A 28 -12.03 -1.29 6.36
CA PHE A 28 -11.22 -0.20 6.91
C PHE A 28 -10.08 0.20 5.98
N GLN A 29 -10.29 0.17 4.66
CA GLN A 29 -9.22 0.37 3.67
C GLN A 29 -8.47 1.67 3.93
N ARG A 30 -9.18 2.80 4.09
CA ARG A 30 -8.58 4.11 4.38
C ARG A 30 -7.70 4.10 5.62
N THR A 31 -8.16 3.49 6.71
CA THR A 31 -7.37 3.35 7.94
C THR A 31 -6.14 2.48 7.70
N ALA A 32 -6.29 1.37 6.98
CA ALA A 32 -5.16 0.49 6.64
C ALA A 32 -4.14 1.18 5.73
N LEU A 33 -4.55 2.03 4.79
CA LEU A 33 -3.62 2.84 4.00
C LEU A 33 -2.74 3.72 4.90
N PHE A 34 -3.35 4.42 5.85
CA PHE A 34 -2.63 5.23 6.83
C PHE A 34 -1.69 4.38 7.69
N LEU A 35 -2.16 3.22 8.19
CA LEU A 35 -1.32 2.31 8.97
C LEU A 35 -0.15 1.76 8.14
N GLY A 36 -0.35 1.52 6.84
CA GLY A 36 0.70 1.13 5.91
C GLY A 36 1.77 2.21 5.74
N GLY A 37 1.35 3.47 5.59
CA GLY A 37 2.27 4.61 5.59
C GLY A 37 3.04 4.74 6.91
N LEU A 38 2.36 4.61 8.05
CA LEU A 38 3.00 4.64 9.38
C LEU A 38 3.96 3.46 9.59
N TRP A 39 3.64 2.28 9.04
CA TRP A 39 4.52 1.13 9.06
C TRP A 39 5.82 1.42 8.29
N ALA A 40 5.74 2.01 7.10
CA ALA A 40 6.92 2.40 6.33
C ALA A 40 7.78 3.47 7.04
N LEU A 41 7.17 4.33 7.85
CA LEU A 41 7.86 5.34 8.65
C LEU A 41 8.49 4.80 9.95
N LEU A 42 8.19 3.57 10.36
CA LEU A 42 8.62 3.07 11.66
C LEU A 42 10.15 3.16 11.86
N PRO A 43 11.00 2.80 10.87
CA PRO A 43 12.45 2.98 11.01
C PRO A 43 12.87 4.44 11.12
N ASP A 44 12.18 5.39 10.45
CA ASP A 44 12.49 6.83 10.47
C ASP A 44 12.28 7.49 11.84
N LEU A 45 11.49 6.87 12.73
CA LEU A 45 11.18 7.44 14.05
C LEU A 45 12.41 7.71 14.92
N HIS A 46 13.54 7.04 14.67
CA HIS A 46 14.78 7.27 15.40
C HIS A 46 15.32 8.71 15.22
N TYR A 47 14.98 9.39 14.12
CA TYR A 47 15.33 10.80 13.90
C TYR A 47 14.54 11.78 14.77
N GLY A 48 13.32 11.41 15.21
CA GLY A 48 12.39 12.32 15.92
C GLY A 48 12.52 12.33 17.44
N PHE A 49 13.21 11.36 18.03
CA PHE A 49 13.28 11.16 19.49
C PHE A 49 14.72 10.97 19.99
N PRO A 50 15.58 11.99 19.94
CA PRO A 50 16.95 11.87 20.42
C PRO A 50 16.98 11.58 21.95
N GLY A 51 17.66 10.50 22.36
CA GLY A 51 17.98 10.21 23.77
C GLY A 51 17.08 9.20 24.51
N ALA A 52 16.15 8.52 23.83
CA ALA A 52 15.39 7.39 24.41
C ALA A 52 15.96 6.03 23.98
N THR A 53 15.72 4.97 24.76
CA THR A 53 16.24 3.61 24.51
C THR A 53 15.62 2.91 23.30
N ILE A 54 14.39 3.27 22.91
CA ILE A 54 13.68 2.76 21.74
C ILE A 54 14.35 3.21 20.41
N PRO A 55 14.77 4.48 20.27
CA PRO A 55 15.56 4.98 19.15
C PRO A 55 16.78 4.14 18.75
N ASP A 56 17.53 3.59 19.71
CA ASP A 56 18.77 2.84 19.41
C ASP A 56 18.48 1.51 18.68
N ALA A 57 17.42 0.82 19.08
CA ALA A 57 16.97 -0.40 18.41
C ALA A 57 16.44 -0.10 17.00
N LEU A 58 15.71 1.01 16.82
CA LEU A 58 15.21 1.43 15.52
C LEU A 58 16.35 1.86 14.59
N ALA A 59 17.34 2.61 15.09
CA ALA A 59 18.53 2.99 14.33
C ALA A 59 19.36 1.77 13.90
N ALA A 60 19.47 0.75 14.78
CA ALA A 60 20.15 -0.50 14.46
C ALA A 60 19.41 -1.31 13.37
N VAL A 61 18.09 -1.17 13.25
CA VAL A 61 17.31 -1.82 12.19
C VAL A 61 17.37 -1.01 10.90
N HIS A 62 17.20 0.32 10.98
CA HIS A 62 17.15 1.25 9.85
C HIS A 62 18.31 1.04 8.87
N ASN A 63 19.54 0.97 9.38
CA ASN A 63 20.75 0.87 8.56
C ASN A 63 21.05 -0.55 8.05
N THR A 64 20.06 -1.46 8.06
CA THR A 64 20.25 -2.85 7.67
C THR A 64 19.19 -3.31 6.68
N PRO A 65 19.44 -4.40 5.91
CA PRO A 65 18.42 -4.99 5.04
C PRO A 65 17.14 -5.43 5.77
N ARG A 66 17.15 -5.54 7.10
CA ARG A 66 15.92 -5.85 7.87
C ARG A 66 14.89 -4.73 7.79
N ALA A 67 15.33 -3.48 7.55
CA ALA A 67 14.42 -2.38 7.33
C ALA A 67 13.56 -2.56 6.06
N ASP A 68 13.93 -3.43 5.12
CA ASP A 68 13.11 -3.74 3.94
C ASP A 68 11.74 -4.37 4.29
N LEU A 69 11.53 -4.86 5.51
CA LEU A 69 10.22 -5.29 6.00
C LEU A 69 9.22 -4.13 6.13
N PHE A 70 9.72 -2.90 6.22
CA PHE A 70 8.94 -1.66 6.26
C PHE A 70 8.79 -1.08 4.85
N PHE A 71 8.34 -1.93 3.92
CA PHE A 71 8.15 -1.60 2.50
C PHE A 71 9.45 -1.18 1.78
N LEU A 72 10.48 -2.04 1.83
CA LEU A 72 11.75 -1.86 1.13
C LEU A 72 12.53 -0.59 1.54
N HIS A 73 12.36 -0.17 2.79
CA HIS A 73 12.90 1.07 3.36
C HIS A 73 14.40 1.26 3.06
N HIS A 74 15.25 0.28 3.39
CA HIS A 74 16.70 0.38 3.17
C HIS A 74 17.05 0.49 1.68
N ARG A 75 16.30 -0.16 0.79
CA ARG A 75 16.51 0.01 -0.67
C ARG A 75 16.06 1.37 -1.16
N LEU A 76 14.99 1.93 -0.61
CA LEU A 76 14.53 3.27 -0.98
C LEU A 76 15.55 4.33 -0.58
N ASP A 77 16.16 4.19 0.61
CA ASP A 77 17.29 5.00 1.02
C ASP A 77 18.46 4.92 0.04
N ALA A 78 18.80 3.71 -0.42
CA ALA A 78 19.89 3.50 -1.37
C ALA A 78 19.60 4.08 -2.77
N LEU A 79 18.33 4.12 -3.18
CA LEU A 79 17.91 4.68 -4.48
C LEU A 79 17.88 6.21 -4.47
N SER A 80 17.62 6.80 -3.31
CA SER A 80 17.55 8.25 -3.10
C SER A 80 18.87 8.73 -2.52
N ALA A 81 19.82 9.15 -3.36
CA ALA A 81 21.11 9.71 -2.93
C ALA A 81 20.97 11.12 -2.31
N GLY A 82 20.08 11.30 -1.33
CA GLY A 82 19.80 12.54 -0.61
C GLY A 82 18.31 12.80 -0.36
N ASP A 83 18.01 13.86 0.39
CA ASP A 83 16.65 14.31 0.72
C ASP A 83 16.04 15.14 -0.45
N SER A 84 15.84 14.53 -1.62
CA SER A 84 15.31 15.22 -2.82
C SER A 84 13.79 15.40 -2.78
N PRO A 85 13.28 16.65 -2.87
CA PRO A 85 11.85 16.92 -3.02
C PRO A 85 11.25 16.36 -4.31
N GLU A 86 12.00 16.37 -5.41
CA GLU A 86 11.56 15.87 -6.72
C GLU A 86 11.35 14.36 -6.70
N PHE A 87 12.25 13.63 -6.03
CA PHE A 87 12.10 12.21 -5.79
C PHE A 87 10.84 11.93 -4.96
N ALA A 88 10.68 12.63 -3.84
CA ALA A 88 9.50 12.47 -2.98
C ALA A 88 8.19 12.78 -3.73
N ALA A 89 8.15 13.84 -4.53
CA ALA A 89 6.99 14.19 -5.35
C ALA A 89 6.64 13.09 -6.36
N SER A 90 7.66 12.51 -7.01
CA SER A 90 7.48 11.41 -7.97
C SER A 90 6.91 10.16 -7.28
N VAL A 91 7.43 9.82 -6.10
CA VAL A 91 6.94 8.70 -5.29
C VAL A 91 5.50 8.93 -4.83
N VAL A 92 5.16 10.15 -4.41
CA VAL A 92 3.77 10.53 -4.06
C VAL A 92 2.84 10.39 -5.26
N ALA A 93 3.26 10.82 -6.45
CA ALA A 93 2.45 10.66 -7.67
C ALA A 93 2.20 9.18 -7.99
N ILE A 94 3.23 8.32 -7.85
CA ILE A 94 3.09 6.86 -8.03
C ILE A 94 2.13 6.28 -6.98
N ALA A 95 2.28 6.65 -5.71
CA ALA A 95 1.40 6.20 -4.64
C ALA A 95 -0.05 6.63 -4.88
N PHE A 96 -0.27 7.85 -5.36
CA PHE A 96 -1.60 8.34 -5.76
C PHE A 96 -2.19 7.47 -6.88
N CYS A 97 -1.42 7.17 -7.93
CA CYS A 97 -1.85 6.28 -9.00
C CYS A 97 -2.21 4.87 -8.48
N ALA A 98 -1.44 4.34 -7.53
CA ALA A 98 -1.72 3.05 -6.91
C ALA A 98 -3.03 3.05 -6.10
N VAL A 99 -3.27 4.11 -5.33
CA VAL A 99 -4.54 4.31 -4.61
C VAL A 99 -5.70 4.43 -5.59
N LEU A 100 -5.58 5.27 -6.61
CA LEU A 100 -6.61 5.42 -7.64
C LEU A 100 -6.91 4.08 -8.34
N ALA A 101 -5.88 3.34 -8.73
CA ALA A 101 -6.04 2.01 -9.32
C ALA A 101 -6.76 1.05 -8.35
N SER A 102 -6.42 1.08 -7.06
CA SER A 102 -7.08 0.26 -6.05
C SER A 102 -8.59 0.56 -5.93
N GLU A 103 -8.97 1.84 -6.00
CA GLU A 103 -10.37 2.27 -5.93
C GLU A 103 -11.13 1.88 -7.20
N VAL A 104 -10.54 2.09 -8.38
CA VAL A 104 -11.12 1.68 -9.66
C VAL A 104 -11.34 0.16 -9.70
N LEU A 105 -10.35 -0.63 -9.27
CA LEU A 105 -10.50 -2.08 -9.17
C LEU A 105 -11.61 -2.47 -8.17
N GLY A 106 -11.68 -1.81 -7.03
CA GLY A 106 -12.73 -1.99 -6.04
C GLY A 106 -14.14 -1.69 -6.58
N TYR A 107 -14.27 -0.70 -7.47
CA TYR A 107 -15.53 -0.37 -8.14
C TYR A 107 -15.92 -1.39 -9.21
N LEU A 108 -14.97 -1.90 -9.99
CA LEU A 108 -15.24 -2.79 -11.12
C LEU A 108 -15.54 -4.24 -10.68
N GLN A 109 -14.91 -4.73 -9.60
CA GLN A 109 -15.08 -6.11 -9.15
C GLN A 109 -16.55 -6.51 -8.85
N PRO A 110 -17.35 -5.73 -8.11
CA PRO A 110 -18.76 -6.06 -7.88
C PRO A 110 -19.60 -6.14 -9.15
N ILE A 111 -19.32 -5.28 -10.14
CA ILE A 111 -20.04 -5.27 -11.42
C ILE A 111 -19.74 -6.55 -12.19
N ALA A 112 -18.45 -6.92 -12.30
CA ALA A 112 -18.03 -8.14 -12.98
C ALA A 112 -18.61 -9.39 -12.31
N VAL A 113 -18.63 -9.44 -10.97
CA VAL A 113 -19.19 -10.58 -10.22
C VAL A 113 -20.71 -10.69 -10.42
N ARG A 114 -21.45 -9.57 -10.45
CA ARG A 114 -22.89 -9.59 -10.74
C ARG A 114 -23.19 -10.08 -12.15
N ALA A 115 -22.49 -9.52 -13.14
CA ALA A 115 -22.65 -9.92 -14.54
C ALA A 115 -22.34 -11.41 -14.76
N ALA A 116 -21.28 -11.93 -14.11
CA ALA A 116 -20.95 -13.35 -14.17
C ALA A 116 -22.05 -14.23 -13.52
N ARG A 117 -22.63 -13.77 -12.41
CA ARG A 117 -23.71 -14.50 -11.71
C ARG A 117 -25.00 -14.56 -12.52
N GLU A 118 -25.38 -13.47 -13.17
CA GLU A 118 -26.57 -13.40 -14.02
C GLU A 118 -26.46 -14.35 -15.22
N ARG A 119 -25.31 -14.35 -15.91
CA ARG A 119 -25.03 -15.30 -17.00
C ARG A 119 -25.15 -16.76 -16.58
N LEU A 120 -24.69 -17.10 -15.37
CA LEU A 120 -24.82 -18.46 -14.84
C LEU A 120 -26.28 -18.81 -14.55
N ARG A 121 -27.08 -17.88 -14.03
CA ARG A 121 -28.50 -18.10 -13.73
C ARG A 121 -29.32 -18.32 -15.00
N ASP A 122 -29.13 -17.48 -16.01
CA ASP A 122 -29.85 -17.59 -17.27
C ASP A 122 -29.52 -18.90 -18.01
N GLY A 123 -28.27 -19.35 -17.92
CA GLY A 123 -27.84 -20.64 -18.44
C GLY A 123 -28.51 -21.84 -17.73
N THR A 124 -28.72 -21.75 -16.41
CA THR A 124 -29.42 -22.81 -15.65
C THR A 124 -30.93 -22.84 -15.92
N ASP A 125 -31.57 -21.68 -16.05
CA ASP A 125 -33.02 -21.60 -16.29
C ASP A 125 -33.37 -22.09 -17.71
N GLY A 126 -32.51 -21.80 -18.70
CA GLY A 126 -32.65 -22.32 -20.06
C GLY A 126 -32.48 -23.85 -20.17
N ALA A 127 -31.67 -24.45 -19.30
CA ALA A 127 -31.47 -25.90 -19.27
C ALA A 127 -32.64 -26.65 -18.61
N LEU A 128 -33.35 -26.03 -17.66
CA LEU A 128 -34.50 -26.63 -16.97
C LEU A 128 -35.82 -26.45 -17.72
N GLY A 129 -35.95 -25.42 -18.56
CA GLY A 129 -37.17 -25.15 -19.33
C GLY A 129 -37.36 -26.01 -20.59
N GLN A 130 -36.42 -26.91 -20.91
CA GLN A 130 -36.50 -27.82 -22.07
C GLN A 130 -36.77 -29.29 -21.71
N GLN A 131 -37.06 -29.60 -20.45
CA GLN A 131 -37.53 -30.92 -19.99
C GLN A 131 -39.05 -30.92 -19.80
#